data_AF-A0A2V6GR03-F1
#
_entry.id   AF-A0A2V6GR03-F1
#
_cell.length_a   1.000
_cell.length_b   1.000
_cell.length_c   1.000
_cell.angle_alpha   90.00
_cell.angle_beta   90.00
_cell.angle_gamma   90.00
#
_symmetry.space_group_name_H-M   'P 1'
#
loop_
_entity.id
_entity.type
_entity.pdbx_description
1 polymer ?
#
loop_
_entity_poly.entity_id
_entity_poly.type
_entity_poly.pdbx_seq_one_letter_code
_entity_poly.pdbx_strand_id
1 'polypeptide(L)'
;VYVLERSYACENAIGSPKTCSFRISKMILHREIPKEQVQKLITAGKTDLLPKFISKKGRPFSAHLKLENGKVGFEFAEKTPRPKKSPARKTAAAA
;
A
#
# COMPACT_ATOMS: atom_id res chain seq x y z
N VAL A 1 7.56 -10.72 10.94
CA VAL A 1 7.19 -10.71 9.51
C VAL A 1 8.17 -11.59 8.76
N TYR A 2 7.69 -12.68 8.16
CA TYR A 2 8.53 -13.51 7.30
C TYR A 2 8.66 -12.89 5.91
N VAL A 3 9.90 -12.75 5.45
CA VAL A 3 10.21 -12.33 4.09
C VAL A 3 10.39 -13.59 3.25
N LEU A 4 9.47 -13.85 2.32
CA LEU A 4 9.67 -14.85 1.27
C LEU A 4 10.30 -14.20 0.04
N GLU A 5 10.59 -15.01 -0.97
CA GLU A 5 11.25 -14.56 -2.20
C GLU A 5 10.50 -13.41 -2.88
N ARG A 6 9.19 -13.54 -3.06
CA ARG A 6 8.33 -12.53 -3.74
C ARG A 6 7.16 -12.03 -2.90
N SER A 7 7.02 -12.50 -1.66
CA SER A 7 5.91 -12.14 -0.78
C SER A 7 6.37 -12.00 0.67
N TYR A 8 5.62 -11.28 1.49
CA TYR A 8 5.75 -11.31 2.94
C TYR A 8 4.62 -12.13 3.55
N ALA A 9 4.92 -12.82 4.64
CA ALA A 9 3.95 -13.59 5.42
C ALA A 9 4.02 -13.22 6.90
N CYS A 10 2.95 -13.52 7.63
CA CYS A 10 2.93 -13.34 9.07
C CYS A 10 3.66 -14.48 9.80
N GLU A 11 4.37 -14.14 10.88
CA GLU A 11 4.97 -15.10 11.82
C GLU A 11 3.91 -15.85 12.64
N ASN A 12 2.83 -15.17 13.02
CA ASN A 12 1.76 -15.71 13.85
C ASN A 12 0.77 -16.61 13.06
N ALA A 13 1.08 -16.94 11.81
CA ALA A 13 0.35 -17.96 11.06
C ALA A 13 0.56 -19.38 11.63
N ILE A 14 1.62 -19.57 12.41
CA ILE A 14 2.10 -20.87 12.89
C ILE A 14 1.82 -21.08 14.40
N GLY A 15 1.54 -20.02 15.16
CA GLY A 15 1.19 -20.11 16.59
C GLY A 15 -0.31 -20.22 16.84
N SER A 16 -0.72 -21.02 17.82
CA SER A 16 -2.08 -21.01 18.38
C SER A 16 -2.18 -19.88 19.41
N PRO A 17 -3.09 -18.89 19.28
CA PRO A 17 -4.16 -18.77 18.29
C PRO A 17 -3.68 -18.27 16.92
N LYS A 18 -4.25 -18.87 15.85
CA LYS A 18 -4.01 -18.49 14.44
C LYS A 18 -4.55 -17.08 14.18
N THR A 19 -3.78 -16.07 14.54
CA THR A 19 -4.20 -14.68 14.48
C THR A 19 -3.94 -14.04 13.12
N CYS A 20 -3.21 -14.70 12.22
CA CYS A 20 -2.87 -14.10 10.92
C CYS A 20 -2.69 -15.10 9.78
N SER A 21 -3.63 -15.10 8.84
CA SER A 21 -3.54 -15.77 7.54
C SER A 21 -3.10 -14.78 6.44
N PHE A 22 -2.14 -13.92 6.75
CA PHE A 22 -1.75 -12.82 5.86
C PHE A 22 -0.57 -13.19 4.96
N ARG A 23 -0.78 -13.02 3.65
CA ARG A 23 0.25 -13.11 2.62
C ARG A 23 0.11 -11.93 1.67
N ILE A 24 1.19 -11.20 1.45
CA ILE A 24 1.20 -10.01 0.58
C ILE A 24 2.39 -10.09 -0.36
N SER A 25 2.24 -9.69 -1.62
CA SER A 25 3.38 -9.60 -2.54
C SER A 25 4.31 -8.45 -2.13
N LYS A 26 5.63 -8.61 -2.32
CA LYS A 26 6.59 -7.52 -2.13
C LYS A 26 6.26 -6.31 -2.98
N MET A 27 5.68 -6.56 -4.15
CA MET A 27 5.25 -5.57 -5.13
C MET A 27 3.72 -5.62 -5.29
N ILE A 28 3.05 -4.49 -5.09
CA ILE A 28 1.60 -4.33 -5.23
C ILE A 28 1.33 -3.11 -6.09
N LEU A 29 0.59 -3.27 -7.20
CA LEU A 29 0.23 -2.15 -8.08
C LEU A 29 1.46 -1.27 -8.45
N HIS A 30 2.55 -1.92 -8.88
CA HIS A 30 3.84 -1.30 -9.23
C HIS A 30 4.57 -0.58 -8.08
N ARG A 31 4.16 -0.84 -6.83
CA ARG A 31 4.81 -0.28 -5.65
C ARG A 31 5.44 -1.37 -4.79
N GLU A 32 6.70 -1.18 -4.42
CA GLU A 32 7.34 -1.99 -3.38
C GLU A 32 6.87 -1.53 -2.00
N ILE A 33 6.39 -2.48 -1.19
CA ILE A 33 5.98 -2.22 0.20
C ILE A 33 7.18 -2.46 1.12
N PRO A 34 7.61 -1.45 1.88
CA PRO A 34 8.71 -1.61 2.83
C PRO A 34 8.28 -2.53 3.97
N LYS A 35 9.24 -3.31 4.49
CA LYS A 35 9.04 -4.24 5.63
C LYS A 35 8.32 -3.58 6.80
N GLU A 36 8.65 -2.33 7.11
CA GLU A 36 8.05 -1.59 8.24
C GLU A 36 6.54 -1.44 8.09
N GLN A 37 6.07 -1.15 6.88
CA GLN A 37 4.64 -1.01 6.60
C GLN A 37 3.94 -2.37 6.66
N VAL A 38 4.59 -3.43 6.17
CA VAL A 38 4.07 -4.81 6.31
C VAL A 38 3.99 -5.22 7.78
N GLN A 39 4.96 -4.81 8.60
CA GLN A 39 4.97 -5.08 10.03
C GLN A 39 3.83 -4.36 10.74
N LYS A 40 3.56 -3.10 10.39
CA LYS A 40 2.37 -2.38 10.88
C LYS A 40 1.06 -3.03 10.42
N LEU A 41 0.97 -3.47 9.17
CA LEU A 41 -0.21 -4.16 8.63
C LEU A 41 -0.54 -5.43 9.42
N ILE A 42 0.49 -6.21 9.78
CA ILE A 42 0.34 -7.44 10.54
C ILE A 42 0.01 -7.16 12.01
N THR A 43 0.61 -6.14 12.61
CA THR A 43 0.48 -5.86 14.05
C THR A 43 -0.80 -5.07 14.36
N ALA A 44 -1.11 -4.05 13.55
CA ALA A 44 -2.23 -3.13 13.76
C ALA A 44 -3.44 -3.43 12.85
N GLY A 45 -3.31 -4.35 11.89
CA GLY A 45 -4.35 -4.62 10.88
C GLY A 45 -4.48 -3.53 9.80
N LYS A 46 -3.67 -2.45 9.87
CA LYS A 46 -3.70 -1.31 8.94
C LYS A 46 -2.30 -0.70 8.76
N THR A 47 -2.01 -0.19 7.57
CA THR A 47 -0.80 0.60 7.28
C THR A 47 -1.07 2.10 7.28
N ASP A 48 0.01 2.87 7.19
CA ASP A 48 -0.07 4.30 6.90
C ASP A 48 -0.50 4.54 5.43
N LEU A 49 -0.71 5.83 5.10
CA LEU A 49 -0.94 6.30 3.73
C LEU A 49 0.27 5.99 2.86
N LEU A 50 0.13 4.98 2.01
CA LEU A 50 1.13 4.58 1.04
C LEU A 50 0.85 5.31 -0.29
N PRO A 51 1.75 6.21 -0.74
CA PRO A 51 1.60 6.91 -2.01
C PRO A 51 2.15 6.10 -3.19
N LYS A 52 1.77 6.48 -4.41
CA LYS A 52 2.27 5.94 -5.69
C LYS A 52 1.81 4.51 -6.01
N PHE A 53 0.62 4.11 -5.58
CA PHE A 53 -0.02 2.91 -6.15
C PHE A 53 -0.53 3.21 -7.56
N ILE A 54 -0.25 2.35 -8.52
CA ILE A 54 -0.76 2.51 -9.89
C ILE A 54 -2.09 1.79 -10.03
N SER A 55 -3.17 2.55 -10.20
CA SER A 55 -4.50 1.98 -10.45
C SER A 55 -4.54 1.22 -11.78
N LYS A 56 -5.59 0.41 -11.98
CA LYS A 56 -5.84 -0.23 -13.29
C LYS A 56 -5.92 0.78 -14.45
N LYS A 57 -6.20 2.06 -14.16
CA LYS A 57 -6.22 3.18 -15.12
C LYS A 57 -4.84 3.85 -15.31
N GLY A 58 -3.77 3.29 -14.75
CA GLY A 58 -2.41 3.83 -14.85
C GLY A 58 -2.11 5.07 -13.99
N ARG A 59 -3.07 5.53 -13.18
CA ARG A 59 -2.90 6.74 -12.36
C ARG A 59 -2.31 6.40 -10.99
N PRO A 60 -1.27 7.15 -10.55
CA PRO A 60 -0.74 7.02 -9.20
C PRO A 60 -1.77 7.55 -8.19
N PHE A 61 -2.06 6.77 -7.16
CA PHE A 61 -2.93 7.15 -6.04
C PHE A 61 -2.25 6.81 -4.71
N SER A 62 -2.80 7.36 -3.64
CA SER A 62 -2.36 7.07 -2.27
C SER A 62 -3.50 6.39 -1.52
N ALA A 63 -3.22 5.30 -0.82
CA ALA A 63 -4.21 4.54 -0.07
C ALA A 63 -3.58 3.89 1.16
N HIS A 64 -4.39 3.52 2.14
CA HIS A 64 -3.97 2.72 3.27
C HIS A 64 -4.21 1.25 2.91
N LEU A 65 -3.34 0.35 3.33
CA LEU A 65 -3.58 -1.08 3.23
C LEU A 65 -4.25 -1.54 4.52
N LYS A 66 -5.35 -2.27 4.40
CA LYS A 66 -6.07 -2.86 5.52
C LYS A 66 -6.08 -4.37 5.37
N LEU A 67 -5.86 -5.06 6.48
CA LEU A 67 -5.95 -6.51 6.52
C LEU A 67 -7.36 -6.91 6.94
N GLU A 68 -8.07 -7.58 6.06
CA GLU A 68 -9.43 -8.09 6.32
C GLU A 68 -9.47 -9.59 6.01
N ASN A 69 -9.66 -10.43 7.03
CA ASN A 69 -9.78 -11.88 6.89
C ASN A 69 -8.64 -12.54 6.08
N GLY A 70 -7.39 -12.07 6.24
CA GLY A 70 -6.23 -12.58 5.49
C GLY A 70 -6.07 -12.02 4.07
N LYS A 71 -7.00 -11.17 3.62
CA LYS A 71 -6.89 -10.42 2.35
C LYS A 71 -6.45 -8.99 2.59
N VAL A 72 -5.69 -8.45 1.66
CA VAL A 72 -5.25 -7.05 1.68
C VAL A 72 -6.27 -6.21 0.93
N GLY A 73 -7.01 -5.38 1.64
CA GLY A 73 -7.87 -4.34 1.10
C GLY A 73 -7.15 -3.01 1.00
N PHE A 74 -7.61 -2.15 0.09
CA PHE A 74 -7.20 -0.75 0.04
C PHE A 74 -8.28 0.10 0.71
N GLU A 75 -7.92 0.81 1.77
CA GLU A 75 -8.78 1.80 2.41
C GLU A 75 -8.30 3.18 1.96
N PHE A 76 -9.09 3.80 1.09
CA PHE A 76 -8.86 5.18 0.69
C PHE A 76 -9.39 6.05 1.82
N ALA A 77 -8.52 6.79 2.51
CA ALA A 77 -8.99 7.80 3.44
C ALA A 77 -9.80 8.82 2.62
N GLU A 78 -11.12 8.81 2.80
CA GLU A 78 -12.09 9.68 2.11
C GLU A 78 -12.00 11.13 2.62
N LYS A 79 -10.79 11.66 2.74
CA LYS A 79 -10.53 13.06 3.05
C LYS A 79 -10.13 13.77 1.78
N THR A 80 -11.20 14.16 1.09
CA THR A 80 -11.30 15.26 0.14
C THR A 80 -10.54 15.02 -1.16
N PRO A 81 -11.15 15.22 -2.34
CA PRO A 81 -10.38 15.34 -3.57
C PRO A 81 -9.30 16.38 -3.32
N ARG A 82 -8.03 15.98 -3.23
CA ARG A 82 -6.95 16.97 -3.18
C ARG A 82 -7.13 17.80 -4.45
N PRO A 83 -7.41 19.10 -4.35
CA PRO A 83 -7.61 19.93 -5.52
C PRO A 83 -6.34 19.80 -6.34
N LYS A 84 -6.52 19.71 -7.66
CA LYS A 84 -5.46 19.74 -8.66
C LYS A 84 -4.36 20.71 -8.21
N LYS A 85 -3.27 20.21 -7.64
CA LYS A 85 -2.02 20.97 -7.60
C LYS A 85 -1.42 20.87 -9.00
N SER A 86 -2.00 21.62 -9.93
CA SER A 86 -1.13 22.47 -10.75
C SER A 86 -0.50 23.46 -9.77
N PRO A 87 0.82 23.68 -9.82
CA PRO A 87 1.27 24.73 -10.74
C PRO A 87 2.70 24.55 -11.29
N ALA A 88 2.94 25.28 -12.39
CA ALA A 88 4.22 25.82 -12.83
C ALA A 88 5.28 24.81 -13.32
N ARG A 89 6.02 25.01 -14.41
CA ARG A 89 6.27 26.14 -15.31
C ARG A 89 7.43 25.66 -16.20
N LYS A 90 7.44 26.02 -17.49
CA LYS A 90 8.60 26.40 -18.33
C LYS A 90 8.15 26.40 -19.79
N THR A 91 7.93 27.59 -20.36
CA THR A 91 8.85 28.47 -21.13
C THR A 91 8.51 28.34 -22.62
N ALA A 92 8.09 29.44 -23.24
CA ALA A 92 8.83 30.15 -24.32
C ALA A 92 8.76 29.40 -25.66
N ALA A 93 8.65 29.98 -26.84
CA ALA A 93 8.55 31.32 -27.40
C ALA A 93 8.37 31.09 -28.93
N ALA A 94 8.19 32.17 -29.68
CA ALA A 94 8.33 32.27 -31.15
C ALA A 94 7.18 31.66 -31.98
N ALA A 95 6.66 32.30 -33.02
CA ALA A 95 6.90 33.60 -33.66
C ALA A 95 5.62 33.95 -34.44
#